data_AF-U9T4L2-F1
#
_entry.id   AF-U9T4L2-F1
#
_cell.length_a   1.000
_cell.length_b   1.000
_cell.length_c   1.000
_cell.angle_alpha   90.00
_cell.angle_beta   90.00
_cell.angle_gamma   90.00
#
_symmetry.space_group_name_H-M   'P 1'
#
loop_
_entity.id
_entity.type
_entity.pdbx_description
1 polymer ?
#
loop_
_entity_poly.entity_id
_entity_poly.type
_entity_poly.pdbx_seq_one_letter_code
_entity_poly.pdbx_strand_id
1 'polypeptide(L)'
;MFITTLIFLFALTIIYNIAHDPLSVSVGFSIIGGLITCKLVPEFKESFIKAKLTGKDLAKDDKEPPIPECMGVICATVYLVCMFFFIPFPFMEWFSGKGKISQSEEFHAPTFPHHKLGEFLAAMLSLQSMTFLGFADDIFDIRWRHKLFLPAIASIPILMVYYVNFGVTHIVVPIPLRFIFGRIIDLGFLYYVYMSMMAIFCTNSINILAGINGVEIGQSLVIACSIAINDFLFLNDADPAVEAHLFSLYFILPFIGVSFGLIIYNWYPSEVFVGDTYCYFAGMTFAVVGILSHFSKTVLLFFIPQIFNFIYSCPQLFRLVDCPRHRLPRFNPSENKLEYSRVKIQKPLKKPASFVLDLFELLRLVKVDKGETSIEVNNFTLMNLLLLKIGPLHERTLAILVVVIQILASCLSFYIRYHLVHFFYEVI
;
A
#
# COMPACT_ATOMS: atom_id res chain seq x y z
N MET A 1 -3.31 25.58 18.47
CA MET A 1 -4.65 25.23 18.97
C MET A 1 -5.77 25.91 18.18
N PHE A 2 -5.82 27.25 18.12
CA PHE A 2 -6.90 27.97 17.41
C PHE A 2 -7.08 27.58 15.92
N ILE A 3 -5.99 27.54 15.14
CA ILE A 3 -6.04 27.16 13.72
C ILE A 3 -6.54 25.72 13.53
N THR A 4 -6.08 24.76 14.34
CA THR A 4 -6.52 23.36 14.29
C THR A 4 -8.02 23.23 14.62
N THR A 5 -8.49 23.94 15.64
CA THR A 5 -9.92 23.98 16.00
C THR A 5 -10.74 24.61 14.87
N LEU A 6 -10.24 25.67 14.24
CA LEU A 6 -10.92 26.31 13.11
C LEU A 6 -11.02 25.38 11.90
N ILE A 7 -9.95 24.66 11.54
CA ILE A 7 -9.97 23.70 10.43
C ILE A 7 -10.91 22.53 10.76
N PHE A 8 -10.92 22.05 12.01
CA PHE A 8 -11.83 21.00 12.45
C PHE A 8 -13.31 21.43 12.37
N LEU A 9 -13.63 22.63 12.87
CA LEU A 9 -14.98 23.20 12.77
C LEU A 9 -15.38 23.43 11.32
N PHE A 10 -14.46 23.90 10.47
CA PHE A 10 -14.70 24.09 9.05
C PHE A 10 -15.01 22.75 8.35
N ALA A 11 -14.24 21.70 8.63
CA ALA A 11 -14.50 20.37 8.08
C ALA A 11 -15.84 19.79 8.57
N LEU A 12 -16.19 19.95 9.85
CA LEU A 12 -17.53 19.58 10.35
C LEU A 12 -18.65 20.36 9.66
N THR A 13 -18.42 21.65 9.40
CA THR A 13 -19.36 22.51 8.70
C THR A 13 -19.54 22.08 7.24
N ILE A 14 -18.45 21.68 6.56
CA ILE A 14 -18.49 21.06 5.22
C ILE A 14 -19.33 19.79 5.26
N ILE A 15 -19.05 18.88 6.19
CA ILE A 15 -19.77 17.60 6.30
C ILE A 15 -21.26 17.85 6.52
N TYR A 16 -21.61 18.80 7.39
CA TYR A 16 -23.00 19.14 7.67
C TYR A 16 -23.71 19.75 6.45
N ASN A 17 -23.09 20.73 5.79
CA ASN A 17 -23.72 21.45 4.68
C ASN A 17 -23.74 20.67 3.36
N ILE A 18 -22.83 19.70 3.20
CA ILE A 18 -22.63 18.93 1.97
C ILE A 18 -22.94 17.44 2.20
N ALA A 19 -23.75 17.10 3.20
CA ALA A 19 -24.13 15.72 3.51
C ALA A 19 -24.78 14.96 2.32
N HIS A 20 -25.24 15.69 1.30
CA HIS A 20 -25.80 15.15 0.06
C HIS A 20 -24.76 14.78 -1.02
N ASP A 21 -23.51 15.25 -0.91
CA ASP A 21 -22.41 14.86 -1.81
C ASP A 21 -21.34 14.07 -1.03
N PRO A 22 -21.35 12.72 -1.14
CA PRO A 22 -20.45 11.86 -0.39
C PRO A 22 -18.97 12.11 -0.68
N LEU A 23 -18.61 12.56 -1.88
CA LEU A 23 -17.21 12.81 -2.23
C LEU A 23 -16.65 13.99 -1.43
N SER A 24 -17.38 15.10 -1.38
CA SER A 24 -17.02 16.25 -0.53
C SER A 24 -16.98 15.90 0.94
N VAL A 25 -17.90 15.06 1.42
CA VAL A 25 -17.87 14.55 2.80
C VAL A 25 -16.61 13.72 3.06
N SER A 26 -16.19 12.86 2.11
CA SER A 26 -14.95 12.08 2.22
C SER A 26 -13.71 12.97 2.31
N VAL A 27 -13.65 14.07 1.54
CA VAL A 27 -12.61 15.10 1.69
C VAL A 27 -12.62 15.71 3.09
N GLY A 28 -13.81 16.00 3.65
CA GLY A 28 -13.97 16.45 5.03
C GLY A 28 -13.38 15.46 6.05
N PHE A 29 -13.71 14.17 5.94
CA PHE A 29 -13.14 13.12 6.79
C PHE A 29 -11.64 12.93 6.59
N SER A 30 -11.12 13.14 5.38
CA SER A 30 -9.67 13.13 5.12
C SER A 30 -8.95 14.21 5.92
N ILE A 31 -9.46 15.45 5.89
CA ILE A 31 -8.89 16.56 6.67
C ILE A 31 -9.00 16.28 8.17
N ILE A 32 -10.18 15.88 8.66
CA ILE A 32 -10.40 15.58 10.08
C ILE A 32 -9.48 14.45 10.54
N GLY A 33 -9.44 13.35 9.79
CA GLY A 33 -8.60 12.19 10.09
C GLY A 33 -7.12 12.57 10.15
N GLY A 34 -6.63 13.35 9.18
CA GLY A 34 -5.26 13.85 9.19
C GLY A 34 -4.95 14.69 10.43
N LEU A 35 -5.83 15.64 10.79
CA LEU A 35 -5.64 16.47 11.99
C LEU A 35 -5.68 15.66 13.29
N ILE A 36 -6.58 14.68 13.39
CA ILE A 36 -6.66 13.79 14.55
C ILE A 36 -5.38 12.95 14.65
N THR A 37 -4.93 12.35 13.55
CA THR A 37 -3.66 11.59 13.53
C THR A 37 -2.48 12.48 13.92
N CYS A 38 -2.39 13.70 13.37
CA CYS A 38 -1.37 14.68 13.76
C CYS A 38 -1.33 14.95 15.26
N LYS A 39 -2.50 14.96 15.91
CA LYS A 39 -2.62 15.24 17.35
C LYS A 39 -2.33 14.00 18.19
N LEU A 40 -2.89 12.84 17.82
CA LEU A 40 -2.82 11.64 18.64
C LEU A 40 -1.43 10.98 18.59
N VAL A 41 -0.73 11.02 17.45
CA VAL A 41 0.60 10.42 17.32
C VAL A 41 1.57 10.89 18.42
N PRO A 42 1.80 12.19 18.65
CA PRO A 42 2.68 12.65 19.73
C PRO A 42 2.10 12.37 21.13
N GLU A 43 0.78 12.49 21.33
CA GLU A 43 0.13 12.25 22.63
C GLU A 43 0.33 10.82 23.12
N PHE A 44 0.37 9.84 22.21
CA PHE A 44 0.52 8.43 22.57
C PHE A 44 1.97 7.93 22.59
N LYS A 45 2.98 8.71 22.18
CA LYS A 45 4.40 8.29 22.18
C LYS A 45 4.84 7.66 23.51
N GLU A 46 4.58 8.36 24.61
CA GLU A 46 4.95 7.92 25.96
C GLU A 46 4.26 6.61 26.36
N SER A 47 3.03 6.38 25.90
CA SER A 47 2.29 5.15 26.18
C SER A 47 2.92 3.94 25.49
N PHE A 48 3.36 4.11 24.23
CA PHE A 48 4.06 3.05 23.49
C PHE A 48 5.44 2.76 24.10
N ILE A 49 6.16 3.81 24.52
CA ILE A 49 7.43 3.66 25.25
C ILE A 49 7.22 2.88 26.56
N LYS A 50 6.20 3.23 27.35
CA LYS A 50 5.84 2.52 28.60
C LYS A 50 5.45 1.05 28.34
N ALA A 51 4.79 0.79 27.21
CA ALA A 51 4.44 -0.56 26.78
C ALA A 51 5.63 -1.35 26.20
N LYS A 52 6.82 -0.75 26.12
CA LYS A 52 8.03 -1.31 25.51
C LYS A 52 7.88 -1.63 24.02
N LEU A 53 6.97 -0.93 23.34
CA LEU A 53 6.80 -0.96 21.89
C LEU A 53 7.74 0.09 21.29
N THR A 54 9.03 -0.23 21.24
CA THR A 54 10.07 0.70 20.79
C THR A 54 11.13 -0.01 19.96
N GLY A 55 11.61 0.66 18.91
CA GLY A 55 12.67 0.19 18.04
C GLY A 55 13.90 1.09 18.09
N LYS A 56 15.07 0.53 17.73
CA LYS A 56 16.28 1.33 17.49
C LYS A 56 16.32 1.80 16.04
N ASP A 57 16.75 3.03 15.81
CA ASP A 57 17.02 3.53 14.46
C ASP A 57 18.34 2.94 13.95
N LEU A 58 18.24 1.87 13.15
CA LEU A 58 19.40 1.14 12.61
C LEU A 58 20.20 1.96 11.59
N ALA A 59 19.65 3.09 11.12
CA ALA A 59 20.30 4.01 10.20
C ALA A 59 21.06 5.15 10.92
N LYS A 60 21.18 5.10 12.25
CA LYS A 60 21.84 6.12 13.09
C LYS A 60 22.81 5.52 14.10
N ASP A 61 23.44 6.37 14.91
CA ASP A 61 24.37 5.94 15.98
C ASP A 61 23.62 5.15 17.06
N ASP A 62 24.23 4.05 17.52
CA ASP A 62 23.68 3.15 18.55
C ASP A 62 23.36 3.82 19.89
N LYS A 63 23.88 5.04 20.12
CA LYS A 63 23.63 5.84 21.32
C LYS A 63 22.31 6.61 21.31
N GLU A 64 21.61 6.68 20.17
CA GLU A 64 20.32 7.37 20.11
C GLU A 64 19.23 6.65 20.94
N PRO A 65 18.30 7.41 21.55
CA PRO A 65 17.22 6.82 22.32
C PRO A 65 16.29 5.99 21.42
N PRO A 66 15.67 4.93 21.97
CA PRO A 66 14.72 4.14 21.21
C PRO A 66 13.48 4.96 20.85
N ILE A 67 12.94 4.71 19.66
CA ILE A 67 11.81 5.41 19.07
C ILE A 67 10.55 4.54 19.25
N PRO A 68 9.38 5.11 19.60
CA PRO A 68 8.14 4.35 19.67
C PRO A 68 7.81 3.70 18.31
N GLU A 69 7.55 2.41 18.34
CA GLU A 69 7.26 1.57 17.18
C GLU A 69 5.77 1.25 17.09
N CYS A 70 5.31 0.68 15.96
CA CYS A 70 3.91 0.29 15.76
C CYS A 70 2.93 1.50 15.77
N MET A 71 3.41 2.73 15.55
CA MET A 71 2.58 3.94 15.59
C MET A 71 1.63 4.05 14.39
N GLY A 72 1.80 3.20 13.39
CA GLY A 72 0.84 2.96 12.31
C GLY A 72 -0.56 2.56 12.81
N VAL A 73 -0.67 1.95 13.99
CA VAL A 73 -1.97 1.55 14.57
C VAL A 73 -2.86 2.75 14.89
N ILE A 74 -2.28 3.90 15.29
CA ILE A 74 -3.03 5.13 15.56
C ILE A 74 -3.63 5.65 14.25
N CYS A 75 -2.81 5.74 13.21
CA CYS A 75 -3.22 6.15 11.87
C CYS A 75 -4.35 5.26 11.33
N ALA A 76 -4.19 3.94 11.39
CA ALA A 76 -5.19 2.98 10.93
C ALA A 76 -6.48 3.03 11.77
N THR A 77 -6.38 3.22 13.09
CA THR A 77 -7.56 3.34 13.96
C THR A 77 -8.35 4.61 13.66
N VAL A 78 -7.67 5.75 13.49
CA VAL A 78 -8.31 7.02 13.11
C VAL A 78 -9.01 6.88 11.76
N TYR A 79 -8.36 6.21 10.80
CA TYR A 79 -8.96 5.91 9.50
C TYR A 79 -10.24 5.07 9.64
N LEU A 80 -10.19 3.95 10.38
CA LEU A 80 -11.36 3.09 10.57
C LEU A 80 -12.52 3.83 11.23
N VAL A 81 -12.24 4.68 12.23
CA VAL A 81 -13.25 5.52 12.88
C VAL A 81 -13.85 6.52 11.90
N CYS A 82 -13.03 7.22 11.10
CA CYS A 82 -13.53 8.13 10.06
C CYS A 82 -14.44 7.39 9.08
N MET A 83 -14.04 6.19 8.64
CA MET A 83 -14.82 5.39 7.71
C MET A 83 -16.13 4.88 8.31
N PHE A 84 -16.17 4.53 9.60
CA PHE A 84 -17.43 4.16 10.27
C PHE A 84 -18.43 5.31 10.27
N PHE A 85 -17.97 6.53 10.56
CA PHE A 85 -18.83 7.71 10.47
C PHE A 85 -19.17 8.07 9.03
N PHE A 86 -18.34 7.71 8.05
CA PHE A 86 -18.61 7.94 6.64
C PHE A 86 -19.67 7.00 6.03
N ILE A 87 -19.88 5.80 6.59
CA ILE A 87 -20.81 4.78 6.04
C ILE A 87 -22.16 5.33 5.58
N PRO A 88 -22.88 6.20 6.33
CA PRO A 88 -24.21 6.63 5.93
C PRO A 88 -24.24 7.54 4.69
N PHE A 89 -23.15 8.26 4.41
CA PHE A 89 -23.15 9.37 3.45
C PHE A 89 -23.36 8.92 2.00
N PRO A 90 -22.68 7.87 1.48
CA PRO A 90 -22.99 7.29 0.18
C PRO A 90 -24.45 6.85 -0.01
N PHE A 91 -25.23 6.71 1.06
CA PHE A 91 -26.61 6.23 1.03
C PHE A 91 -27.66 7.30 1.40
N MET A 92 -27.26 8.57 1.58
CA MET A 92 -28.14 9.65 2.04
C MET A 92 -29.34 9.93 1.12
N GLU A 93 -29.21 9.69 -0.19
CA GLU A 93 -30.33 9.81 -1.12
C GLU A 93 -31.48 8.85 -0.79
N TRP A 94 -31.16 7.61 -0.39
CA TRP A 94 -32.17 6.63 0.02
C TRP A 94 -32.79 6.97 1.38
N PHE A 95 -31.99 7.46 2.33
CA PHE A 95 -32.52 7.90 3.64
C PHE A 95 -33.40 9.14 3.56
N SER A 96 -33.15 10.02 2.58
CA SER A 96 -33.94 11.23 2.34
C SER A 96 -35.16 11.01 1.42
N GLY A 97 -35.41 9.78 0.98
CA GLY A 97 -36.53 9.44 0.09
C GLY A 97 -36.34 9.89 -1.36
N LYS A 98 -35.13 10.34 -1.73
CA LYS A 98 -34.76 10.79 -3.09
C LYS A 98 -34.05 9.71 -3.92
N GLY A 99 -33.88 8.51 -3.36
CA GLY A 99 -33.23 7.40 -4.04
C GLY A 99 -33.93 7.01 -5.34
N LYS A 100 -33.22 6.32 -6.23
CA LYS A 100 -33.79 5.80 -7.49
C LYS A 100 -34.91 4.81 -7.17
N ILE A 101 -36.12 5.09 -7.66
CA ILE A 101 -37.30 4.21 -7.52
C ILE A 101 -37.10 3.02 -8.46
N SER A 102 -37.25 1.80 -7.96
CA SER A 102 -37.20 0.60 -8.81
C SER A 102 -38.43 0.59 -9.71
N GLN A 103 -38.23 0.36 -11.02
CA GLN A 103 -39.34 0.28 -11.99
C GLN A 103 -40.16 -1.01 -11.85
N SER A 104 -39.75 -1.95 -10.98
CA SER A 104 -40.23 -3.33 -10.98
C SER A 104 -41.19 -3.71 -9.84
N GLU A 105 -41.59 -2.80 -8.96
CA GLU A 105 -42.50 -3.12 -7.85
C GLU A 105 -43.72 -2.20 -7.83
N GLU A 106 -44.90 -2.76 -7.57
CA GLU A 106 -46.20 -2.06 -7.41
C GLU A 106 -46.19 -0.96 -6.32
N PHE A 107 -45.10 -0.87 -5.55
CA PHE A 107 -44.83 0.19 -4.58
C PHE A 107 -43.75 1.13 -5.13
N HIS A 108 -44.11 2.41 -5.33
CA HIS A 108 -43.19 3.50 -5.68
C HIS A 108 -42.24 3.89 -4.52
N ALA A 109 -41.50 2.93 -3.97
CA ALA A 109 -40.49 3.17 -2.94
C ALA A 109 -39.08 2.96 -3.51
N PRO A 110 -38.09 3.79 -3.15
CA PRO A 110 -36.70 3.54 -3.51
C PRO A 110 -36.17 2.28 -2.82
N THR A 111 -35.77 1.27 -3.59
CA THR A 111 -35.14 0.06 -3.06
C THR A 111 -33.72 0.39 -2.57
N PHE A 112 -33.41 0.08 -1.31
CA PHE A 112 -32.11 0.35 -0.72
C PHE A 112 -31.00 -0.51 -1.37
N PRO A 113 -29.82 0.05 -1.70
CA PRO A 113 -28.78 -0.62 -2.46
C PRO A 113 -27.91 -1.51 -1.55
N HIS A 114 -28.47 -2.64 -1.09
CA HIS A 114 -27.79 -3.55 -0.17
C HIS A 114 -26.46 -4.11 -0.71
N HIS A 115 -26.31 -4.26 -2.03
CA HIS A 115 -25.06 -4.72 -2.65
C HIS A 115 -23.90 -3.75 -2.40
N LYS A 116 -24.12 -2.43 -2.61
CA LYS A 116 -23.13 -1.38 -2.34
C LYS A 116 -22.76 -1.30 -0.86
N LEU A 117 -23.75 -1.44 0.02
CA LEU A 117 -23.47 -1.51 1.47
C LEU A 117 -22.64 -2.75 1.80
N GLY A 118 -22.94 -3.89 1.19
CA GLY A 118 -22.16 -5.13 1.34
C GLY A 118 -20.70 -4.97 0.94
N GLU A 119 -20.43 -4.32 -0.21
CA GLU A 119 -19.06 -3.98 -0.65
C GLU A 119 -18.33 -3.11 0.35
N PHE A 120 -18.97 -2.05 0.83
CA PHE A 120 -18.39 -1.14 1.81
C PHE A 120 -18.07 -1.83 3.13
N LEU A 121 -19.00 -2.64 3.66
CA LEU A 121 -18.82 -3.36 4.92
C LEU A 121 -17.77 -4.47 4.80
N ALA A 122 -17.69 -5.17 3.67
CA ALA A 122 -16.65 -6.17 3.44
C ALA A 122 -15.26 -5.55 3.32
N ALA A 123 -15.14 -4.42 2.61
CA ALA A 123 -13.93 -3.62 2.57
C ALA A 123 -13.46 -3.23 3.99
N MET A 124 -14.37 -2.70 4.80
CA MET A 124 -14.10 -2.31 6.19
C MET A 124 -13.70 -3.50 7.06
N LEU A 125 -14.38 -4.65 6.92
CA LEU A 125 -14.06 -5.86 7.68
C LEU A 125 -12.67 -6.41 7.31
N SER A 126 -12.31 -6.40 6.02
CA SER A 126 -10.98 -6.78 5.55
C SER A 126 -9.89 -5.83 6.08
N LEU A 127 -10.15 -4.52 6.06
CA LEU A 127 -9.22 -3.52 6.59
C LEU A 127 -9.01 -3.62 8.10
N GLN A 128 -10.10 -3.80 8.86
CA GLN A 128 -10.04 -4.00 10.31
C GLN A 128 -9.28 -5.29 10.64
N SER A 129 -9.58 -6.39 9.93
CA SER A 129 -8.89 -7.66 10.10
C SER A 129 -7.40 -7.53 9.82
N MET A 130 -7.03 -6.86 8.73
CA MET A 130 -5.62 -6.69 8.38
C MET A 130 -4.87 -5.77 9.35
N THR A 131 -5.51 -4.68 9.78
CA THR A 131 -4.95 -3.75 10.78
C THR A 131 -4.69 -4.49 12.09
N PHE A 132 -5.67 -5.27 12.57
CA PHE A 132 -5.52 -6.08 13.77
C PHE A 132 -4.39 -7.10 13.62
N LEU A 133 -4.32 -7.81 12.50
CA LEU A 133 -3.28 -8.82 12.25
C LEU A 133 -1.89 -8.20 12.11
N GLY A 134 -1.77 -6.99 11.55
CA GLY A 134 -0.51 -6.24 11.51
C GLY A 134 -0.07 -5.78 12.90
N PHE A 135 -1.01 -5.30 13.71
CA PHE A 135 -0.75 -4.96 15.11
C PHE A 135 -0.32 -6.19 15.92
N ALA A 136 -0.98 -7.33 15.71
CA ALA A 136 -0.58 -8.59 16.31
C ALA A 136 0.82 -9.03 15.84
N ASP A 137 1.18 -8.82 14.57
CA ASP A 137 2.51 -9.14 14.04
C ASP A 137 3.60 -8.30 14.71
N ASP A 138 3.38 -6.98 14.85
CA ASP A 138 4.30 -6.08 15.55
C ASP A 138 4.52 -6.50 17.02
N ILE A 139 3.48 -6.98 17.71
CA ILE A 139 3.59 -7.40 19.12
C ILE A 139 4.24 -8.79 19.27
N PHE A 140 3.85 -9.74 18.41
CA PHE A 140 4.21 -11.15 18.58
C PHE A 140 5.42 -11.59 17.74
N ASP A 141 5.98 -10.74 16.88
CA ASP A 141 7.05 -11.06 15.91
C ASP A 141 6.75 -12.38 15.18
N ILE A 142 5.61 -12.39 14.45
CA ILE A 142 5.08 -13.64 13.88
C ILE A 142 6.03 -14.17 12.81
N ARG A 143 6.22 -15.50 12.78
CA ARG A 143 7.10 -16.15 11.79
C ARG A 143 6.65 -15.86 10.36
N TRP A 144 7.61 -15.55 9.47
CA TRP A 144 7.41 -15.18 8.07
C TRP A 144 6.40 -16.03 7.28
N ARG A 145 6.32 -17.34 7.54
CA ARG A 145 5.37 -18.23 6.86
C ARG A 145 3.91 -17.86 7.11
N HIS A 146 3.60 -17.36 8.31
CA HIS A 146 2.26 -16.93 8.66
C HIS A 146 1.98 -15.53 8.09
N LYS A 147 2.98 -14.65 8.02
CA LYS A 147 2.90 -13.33 7.37
C LYS A 147 2.37 -13.41 5.92
N LEU A 148 2.64 -14.51 5.21
CA LEU A 148 2.09 -14.76 3.89
C LEU A 148 0.60 -15.12 3.89
N PHE A 149 0.08 -15.80 4.92
CA PHE A 149 -1.32 -16.24 4.99
C PHE A 149 -2.26 -15.23 5.66
N LEU A 150 -1.75 -14.35 6.53
CA LEU A 150 -2.58 -13.36 7.24
C LEU A 150 -3.37 -12.46 6.27
N PRO A 151 -2.77 -11.89 5.20
CA PRO A 151 -3.53 -11.09 4.24
C PRO A 151 -4.53 -11.90 3.43
N ALA A 152 -4.23 -13.18 3.14
CA ALA A 152 -5.17 -14.06 2.45
C ALA A 152 -6.45 -14.26 3.28
N ILE A 153 -6.31 -14.53 4.58
CA ILE A 153 -7.44 -14.68 5.50
C ILE A 153 -8.19 -13.36 5.64
N ALA A 154 -7.48 -12.23 5.82
CA ALA A 154 -8.10 -10.92 5.93
C ALA A 154 -8.83 -10.50 4.64
N SER A 155 -8.45 -11.03 3.47
CA SER A 155 -9.13 -10.77 2.18
C SER A 155 -10.42 -11.56 1.96
N ILE A 156 -10.75 -12.56 2.79
CA ILE A 156 -11.96 -13.40 2.61
C ILE A 156 -13.26 -12.58 2.49
N PRO A 157 -13.53 -11.55 3.32
CA PRO A 157 -14.74 -10.73 3.19
C PRO A 157 -14.92 -10.14 1.80
N ILE A 158 -13.88 -9.50 1.24
CA ILE A 158 -13.97 -8.91 -0.10
C ILE A 158 -14.09 -9.97 -1.20
N LEU A 159 -13.46 -11.15 -1.03
CA LEU A 159 -13.60 -12.27 -1.98
C LEU A 159 -15.04 -12.79 -2.02
N MET A 160 -15.69 -12.90 -0.85
CA MET A 160 -17.08 -13.34 -0.73
C MET A 160 -18.05 -12.34 -1.35
N VAL A 161 -17.88 -11.04 -1.08
CA VAL A 161 -18.74 -10.03 -1.71
C VAL A 161 -18.50 -9.93 -3.20
N TYR A 162 -17.25 -10.06 -3.66
CA TYR A 162 -16.97 -10.12 -5.09
C TYR A 162 -17.70 -11.29 -5.77
N TYR A 163 -17.69 -12.47 -5.15
CA TYR A 163 -18.38 -13.65 -5.64
C TYR A 163 -19.90 -13.43 -5.76
N VAL A 164 -20.52 -12.82 -4.76
CA VAL A 164 -21.97 -12.63 -4.69
C VAL A 164 -22.46 -11.48 -5.59
N ASN A 165 -21.74 -10.36 -5.63
CA ASN A 165 -22.19 -9.16 -6.33
C ASN A 165 -21.80 -9.14 -7.80
N PHE A 166 -20.57 -9.58 -8.13
CA PHE A 166 -20.04 -9.48 -9.49
C PHE A 166 -19.92 -10.85 -10.15
N GLY A 167 -19.25 -11.80 -9.50
CA GLY A 167 -19.01 -13.15 -10.03
C GLY A 167 -18.17 -13.19 -11.31
N VAL A 168 -17.60 -12.07 -11.75
CA VAL A 168 -16.86 -11.97 -13.02
C VAL A 168 -15.43 -12.48 -12.85
N THR A 169 -15.14 -13.64 -13.42
CA THR A 169 -13.81 -14.28 -13.42
C THR A 169 -13.10 -14.24 -14.78
N HIS A 170 -13.74 -13.61 -15.75
CA HIS A 170 -13.22 -13.45 -17.11
C HIS A 170 -12.22 -12.29 -17.15
N ILE A 171 -11.04 -12.52 -17.73
CA ILE A 171 -10.06 -11.46 -17.96
C ILE A 171 -9.85 -11.23 -19.45
N VAL A 172 -9.71 -9.97 -19.82
CA VAL A 172 -9.24 -9.59 -21.15
C VAL A 172 -7.73 -9.85 -21.23
N VAL A 173 -7.34 -10.68 -22.20
CA VAL A 173 -5.94 -11.06 -22.44
C VAL A 173 -5.25 -9.96 -23.28
N PRO A 174 -4.04 -9.52 -22.90
CA PRO A 174 -3.27 -8.56 -23.69
C PRO A 174 -3.03 -9.05 -25.12
N ILE A 175 -3.10 -8.15 -26.11
CA ILE A 175 -2.93 -8.44 -27.56
C ILE A 175 -1.75 -9.39 -27.84
N PRO A 176 -0.53 -9.18 -27.28
CA PRO A 176 0.61 -10.05 -27.54
C PRO A 176 0.42 -11.50 -27.09
N LEU A 177 -0.51 -11.80 -26.18
CA LEU A 177 -0.74 -13.13 -25.62
C LEU A 177 -1.98 -13.83 -26.21
N ARG A 178 -2.77 -13.13 -27.03
CA ARG A 178 -4.04 -13.65 -27.55
C ARG A 178 -3.87 -14.84 -28.50
N PHE A 179 -2.72 -14.98 -29.15
CA PHE A 179 -2.45 -16.13 -30.01
C PHE A 179 -2.39 -17.46 -29.24
N ILE A 180 -2.11 -17.42 -27.93
CA ILE A 180 -2.08 -18.59 -27.05
C ILE A 180 -3.41 -18.77 -26.32
N PHE A 181 -3.95 -17.69 -25.75
CA PHE A 181 -5.04 -17.77 -24.77
C PHE A 181 -6.39 -17.25 -25.29
N GLY A 182 -6.47 -16.78 -26.54
CA GLY A 182 -7.65 -16.10 -27.07
C GLY A 182 -7.81 -14.67 -26.52
N ARG A 183 -8.94 -14.02 -26.85
CA ARG A 183 -9.23 -12.63 -26.43
C ARG A 183 -9.64 -12.53 -24.96
N ILE A 184 -10.44 -13.50 -24.50
CA ILE A 184 -11.00 -13.56 -23.15
C ILE A 184 -10.71 -14.96 -22.63
N ILE A 185 -10.22 -15.05 -21.40
CA ILE A 185 -10.04 -16.32 -20.69
C ILE A 185 -10.83 -16.26 -19.38
N ASP A 186 -11.58 -17.33 -19.11
CA ASP A 186 -12.18 -17.55 -17.80
C ASP A 186 -11.18 -18.24 -16.89
N LEU A 187 -10.79 -17.56 -15.80
CA LEU A 187 -9.87 -18.11 -14.81
C LEU A 187 -10.60 -18.89 -13.71
N GLY A 188 -11.92 -18.76 -13.59
CA GLY A 188 -12.73 -19.36 -12.52
C GLY A 188 -12.12 -19.13 -11.14
N PHE A 189 -11.88 -20.21 -10.39
CA PHE A 189 -11.28 -20.17 -9.05
C PHE A 189 -9.90 -19.48 -9.01
N LEU A 190 -9.09 -19.57 -10.08
CA LEU A 190 -7.77 -18.93 -10.11
C LEU A 190 -7.85 -17.40 -10.05
N TYR A 191 -8.99 -16.81 -10.45
CA TYR A 191 -9.21 -15.37 -10.27
C TYR A 191 -9.29 -14.96 -8.80
N TYR A 192 -9.92 -15.80 -7.96
CA TYR A 192 -9.98 -15.59 -6.50
C TYR A 192 -8.61 -15.78 -5.85
N VAL A 193 -7.83 -16.76 -6.32
CA VAL A 193 -6.43 -16.90 -5.92
C VAL A 193 -5.64 -15.65 -6.27
N TYR A 194 -5.82 -15.10 -7.48
CA TYR A 194 -5.19 -13.84 -7.90
C TYR A 194 -5.55 -12.68 -6.96
N MET A 195 -6.83 -12.47 -6.65
CA MET A 195 -7.28 -11.41 -5.74
C MET A 195 -6.67 -11.57 -4.33
N SER A 196 -6.62 -12.80 -3.82
CA SER A 196 -5.96 -13.08 -2.53
C SER A 196 -4.44 -12.82 -2.59
N MET A 197 -3.78 -13.24 -3.66
CA MET A 197 -2.36 -12.96 -3.89
C MET A 197 -2.09 -11.46 -4.05
N MET A 198 -3.02 -10.69 -4.61
CA MET A 198 -2.91 -9.23 -4.66
C MET A 198 -2.89 -8.63 -3.26
N ALA A 199 -3.77 -9.06 -2.36
CA ALA A 199 -3.75 -8.60 -0.96
C ALA A 199 -2.44 -8.98 -0.24
N ILE A 200 -1.93 -10.20 -0.46
CA ILE A 200 -0.64 -10.64 0.09
C ILE A 200 0.51 -9.81 -0.49
N PHE A 201 0.49 -9.57 -1.80
CA PHE A 201 1.53 -8.82 -2.49
C PHE A 201 1.54 -7.36 -2.01
N CYS A 202 0.41 -6.66 -2.02
CA CYS A 202 0.37 -5.24 -1.65
C CYS A 202 0.88 -5.00 -0.22
N THR A 203 0.48 -5.84 0.75
CA THR A 203 0.90 -5.70 2.16
C THR A 203 2.38 -6.00 2.36
N ASN A 204 2.87 -7.13 1.82
CA ASN A 204 4.25 -7.53 2.02
C ASN A 204 5.24 -6.72 1.16
N SER A 205 4.84 -6.27 -0.03
CA SER A 205 5.73 -5.55 -0.94
C SER A 205 6.11 -4.16 -0.43
N ILE A 206 5.19 -3.45 0.22
CA ILE A 206 5.48 -2.23 0.99
C ILE A 206 6.41 -2.57 2.16
N ASN A 207 6.09 -3.64 2.91
CA ASN A 207 6.87 -4.01 4.09
C ASN A 207 8.34 -4.41 3.78
N ILE A 208 8.62 -5.00 2.62
CA ILE A 208 10.01 -5.34 2.24
C ILE A 208 10.76 -4.17 1.57
N LEU A 209 10.07 -3.08 1.22
CA LEU A 209 10.66 -1.83 0.74
C LEU A 209 10.58 -0.78 1.87
N ALA A 210 11.24 -1.09 3.00
CA ALA A 210 11.09 -0.38 4.26
C ALA A 210 12.41 -0.25 5.03
N GLY A 211 12.38 0.55 6.10
CA GLY A 211 13.37 0.65 7.16
C GLY A 211 14.39 1.79 7.06
N ILE A 212 14.09 2.79 6.23
CA ILE A 212 14.68 4.13 6.39
C ILE A 212 13.56 5.15 6.59
N ASN A 213 13.85 6.20 7.34
CA ASN A 213 12.90 7.19 7.84
C ASN A 213 12.03 7.81 6.73
N GLY A 214 10.72 7.54 6.79
CA GLY A 214 9.69 8.12 5.92
C GLY A 214 9.34 7.32 4.67
N VAL A 215 10.03 6.21 4.35
CA VAL A 215 9.86 5.53 3.05
C VAL A 215 8.55 4.75 2.95
N GLU A 216 8.10 4.09 4.01
CA GLU A 216 6.87 3.29 4.02
C GLU A 216 5.64 4.17 3.75
N ILE A 217 5.55 5.31 4.45
CA ILE A 217 4.44 6.26 4.25
C ILE A 217 4.62 7.06 2.96
N GLY A 218 5.86 7.49 2.65
CA GLY A 218 6.14 8.28 1.46
C GLY A 218 5.76 7.56 0.17
N GLN A 219 6.17 6.30 0.02
CA GLN A 219 5.78 5.51 -1.17
C GLN A 219 4.27 5.26 -1.21
N SER A 220 3.64 4.98 -0.06
CA SER A 220 2.21 4.71 0.04
C SER A 220 1.37 5.96 -0.30
N LEU A 221 1.80 7.15 0.12
CA LEU A 221 1.17 8.42 -0.23
C LEU A 221 1.25 8.69 -1.74
N VAL A 222 2.38 8.41 -2.39
CA VAL A 222 2.48 8.58 -3.84
C VAL A 222 1.54 7.62 -4.58
N ILE A 223 1.49 6.35 -4.15
CA ILE A 223 0.54 5.36 -4.71
C ILE A 223 -0.90 5.82 -4.51
N ALA A 224 -1.27 6.22 -3.29
CA ALA A 224 -2.62 6.70 -2.98
C ALA A 224 -3.00 7.94 -3.79
N CYS A 225 -2.12 8.94 -3.89
CA CYS A 225 -2.34 10.12 -4.72
C CYS A 225 -2.48 9.73 -6.21
N SER A 226 -1.71 8.76 -6.69
CA SER A 226 -1.81 8.28 -8.08
C SER A 226 -3.15 7.60 -8.35
N ILE A 227 -3.65 6.80 -7.39
CA ILE A 227 -4.99 6.19 -7.47
C ILE A 227 -6.06 7.29 -7.45
N ALA A 228 -5.97 8.25 -6.52
CA ALA A 228 -6.92 9.37 -6.47
C ALA A 228 -6.95 10.17 -7.79
N ILE A 229 -5.79 10.52 -8.33
CA ILE A 229 -5.69 11.22 -9.63
C ILE A 229 -6.32 10.38 -10.74
N ASN A 230 -6.02 9.07 -10.80
CA ASN A 230 -6.66 8.17 -11.76
C ASN A 230 -8.18 8.23 -11.61
N ASP A 231 -8.69 8.08 -10.39
CA ASP A 231 -10.13 8.04 -10.14
C ASP A 231 -10.82 9.36 -10.50
N PHE A 232 -10.21 10.51 -10.20
CA PHE A 232 -10.71 11.83 -10.61
C PHE A 232 -10.81 11.97 -12.14
N LEU A 233 -9.91 11.35 -12.92
CA LEU A 233 -9.97 11.38 -14.38
C LEU A 233 -11.17 10.61 -14.94
N PHE A 234 -11.72 9.66 -14.18
CA PHE A 234 -12.93 8.90 -14.53
C PHE A 234 -14.23 9.55 -14.02
N LEU A 235 -14.16 10.70 -13.35
CA LEU A 235 -15.36 11.43 -12.89
C LEU A 235 -15.98 12.34 -13.97
N ASN A 236 -15.39 12.43 -15.16
CA ASN A 236 -15.95 13.18 -16.28
C ASN A 236 -16.83 12.27 -17.15
N ASP A 237 -18.07 12.71 -17.40
CA ASP A 237 -19.06 12.10 -18.30
C ASP A 237 -19.57 10.70 -17.92
N ALA A 238 -20.57 10.23 -18.67
CA ALA A 238 -21.39 9.03 -18.49
C ALA A 238 -20.64 7.67 -18.57
N ASP A 239 -19.38 7.63 -18.14
CA ASP A 239 -18.60 6.39 -18.07
C ASP A 239 -19.25 5.43 -17.06
N PRO A 240 -19.58 4.19 -17.47
CA PRO A 240 -20.11 3.17 -16.57
C PRO A 240 -19.24 2.90 -15.33
N ALA A 241 -17.95 3.27 -15.36
CA ALA A 241 -16.98 3.07 -14.29
C ALA A 241 -16.99 4.17 -13.20
N VAL A 242 -17.75 5.27 -13.36
CA VAL A 242 -17.79 6.39 -12.39
C VAL A 242 -18.05 5.89 -10.96
N GLU A 243 -19.02 4.99 -10.77
CA GLU A 243 -19.38 4.45 -9.46
C GLU A 243 -18.23 3.67 -8.81
N ALA A 244 -17.47 2.89 -9.59
CA ALA A 244 -16.33 2.13 -9.10
C ALA A 244 -15.19 3.08 -8.65
N HIS A 245 -14.94 4.15 -9.42
CA HIS A 245 -13.93 5.15 -9.08
C HIS A 245 -14.35 6.04 -7.90
N LEU A 246 -15.64 6.36 -7.76
CA LEU A 246 -16.19 7.02 -6.57
C LEU A 246 -16.01 6.15 -5.31
N PHE A 247 -16.31 4.85 -5.40
CA PHE A 247 -16.07 3.92 -4.30
C PHE A 247 -14.59 3.95 -3.88
N SER A 248 -13.65 3.90 -4.82
CA SER A 248 -12.22 4.00 -4.51
C SER A 248 -11.87 5.32 -3.83
N LEU A 249 -12.34 6.47 -4.34
CA LEU A 249 -12.09 7.78 -3.75
C LEU A 249 -12.58 7.88 -2.30
N TYR A 250 -13.71 7.25 -1.97
CA TYR A 250 -14.22 7.21 -0.60
C TYR A 250 -13.24 6.58 0.40
N PHE A 251 -12.43 5.60 -0.03
CA PHE A 251 -11.42 4.95 0.82
C PHE A 251 -10.04 5.62 0.71
N ILE A 252 -9.63 6.02 -0.51
CA ILE A 252 -8.30 6.58 -0.75
C ILE A 252 -8.14 7.98 -0.14
N LEU A 253 -9.15 8.84 -0.21
CA LEU A 253 -9.01 10.21 0.31
C LEU A 253 -8.79 10.22 1.84
N PRO A 254 -9.56 9.50 2.68
CA PRO A 254 -9.26 9.42 4.11
C PRO A 254 -7.92 8.76 4.41
N PHE A 255 -7.50 7.76 3.62
CA PHE A 255 -6.19 7.13 3.74
C PHE A 255 -5.04 8.13 3.54
N ILE A 256 -5.15 8.99 2.51
CA ILE A 256 -4.21 10.08 2.24
C ILE A 256 -4.16 11.02 3.45
N GLY A 257 -5.31 11.42 3.97
CA GLY A 257 -5.41 12.34 5.12
C GLY A 257 -4.69 11.81 6.36
N VAL A 258 -5.01 10.59 6.81
CA VAL A 258 -4.37 10.00 7.99
C VAL A 258 -2.88 9.72 7.78
N SER A 259 -2.47 9.32 6.56
CA SER A 259 -1.07 9.05 6.23
C SER A 259 -0.24 10.34 6.22
N PHE A 260 -0.79 11.45 5.73
CA PHE A 260 -0.17 12.77 5.86
C PHE A 260 -0.02 13.18 7.33
N GLY A 261 -0.98 12.83 8.19
CA GLY A 261 -0.84 13.11 9.62
C GLY A 261 0.29 12.32 10.29
N LEU A 262 0.50 11.07 9.87
CA LEU A 262 1.56 10.21 10.40
C LEU A 262 2.95 10.58 9.86
N ILE A 263 3.07 10.93 8.56
CA ILE A 263 4.38 11.20 7.94
C ILE A 263 5.10 12.40 8.57
N ILE A 264 4.37 13.36 9.14
CA ILE A 264 4.97 14.52 9.81
C ILE A 264 5.95 14.09 10.92
N TYR A 265 5.65 13.00 11.63
CA TYR A 265 6.48 12.49 12.73
C TYR A 265 7.39 11.33 12.32
N ASN A 266 7.14 10.69 11.18
CA ASN A 266 7.95 9.58 10.66
C ASN A 266 8.93 10.03 9.57
N TRP A 267 8.81 11.24 9.04
CA TRP A 267 9.79 11.77 8.11
C TRP A 267 11.14 11.99 8.81
N TYR A 268 12.23 11.96 8.05
CA TYR A 268 13.57 12.14 8.61
C TYR A 268 13.74 13.51 9.33
N PRO A 269 14.32 13.52 10.54
CA PRO A 269 14.65 12.37 11.39
C PRO A 269 13.39 11.84 12.10
N SER A 270 13.14 10.52 12.03
CA SER A 270 11.93 9.95 12.61
C SER A 270 11.82 10.17 14.12
N GLU A 271 10.63 10.52 14.57
CA GLU A 271 10.22 10.51 15.97
C GLU A 271 9.31 9.33 16.32
N VAL A 272 8.81 8.61 15.30
CA VAL A 272 7.98 7.40 15.42
C VAL A 272 8.29 6.42 14.29
N PHE A 273 8.18 5.12 14.56
CA PHE A 273 8.17 4.07 13.53
C PHE A 273 6.76 3.54 13.29
N VAL A 274 6.48 3.24 12.03
CA VAL A 274 5.13 2.84 11.60
C VAL A 274 4.78 1.40 11.95
N GLY A 275 5.77 0.51 11.96
CA GLY A 275 5.60 -0.94 12.15
C GLY A 275 4.95 -1.66 10.96
N ASP A 276 4.87 -2.98 11.05
CA ASP A 276 4.19 -3.86 10.09
C ASP A 276 2.70 -3.48 9.97
N THR A 277 2.11 -2.95 11.06
CA THR A 277 0.72 -2.47 11.09
C THR A 277 0.41 -1.50 9.95
N TYR A 278 1.26 -0.49 9.72
CA TYR A 278 1.02 0.48 8.65
C TYR A 278 1.16 -0.15 7.26
N CYS A 279 2.21 -0.95 7.05
CA CYS A 279 2.44 -1.62 5.76
C CYS A 279 1.26 -2.53 5.39
N TYR A 280 0.71 -3.24 6.38
CA TYR A 280 -0.43 -4.13 6.22
C TYR A 280 -1.73 -3.35 5.99
N PHE A 281 -1.96 -2.28 6.75
CA PHE A 281 -3.08 -1.36 6.54
C PHE A 281 -3.06 -0.72 5.14
N ALA A 282 -1.92 -0.16 4.73
CA ALA A 282 -1.75 0.49 3.43
C ALA A 282 -1.94 -0.52 2.28
N GLY A 283 -1.25 -1.65 2.34
CA GLY A 283 -1.36 -2.68 1.31
C GLY A 283 -2.76 -3.24 1.15
N MET A 284 -3.49 -3.47 2.25
CA MET A 284 -4.88 -3.92 2.19
C MET A 284 -5.81 -2.84 1.64
N THR A 285 -5.59 -1.57 1.98
CA THR A 285 -6.36 -0.45 1.40
C THR A 285 -6.24 -0.44 -0.12
N PHE A 286 -5.03 -0.56 -0.65
CA PHE A 286 -4.80 -0.61 -2.10
C PHE A 286 -5.38 -1.87 -2.76
N ALA A 287 -5.29 -3.02 -2.09
CA ALA A 287 -5.89 -4.26 -2.59
C ALA A 287 -7.43 -4.16 -2.63
N VAL A 288 -8.05 -3.65 -1.58
CA VAL A 288 -9.51 -3.48 -1.47
C VAL A 288 -10.04 -2.60 -2.60
N VAL A 289 -9.49 -1.40 -2.80
CA VAL A 289 -9.96 -0.50 -3.87
C VAL A 289 -9.64 -1.06 -5.25
N GLY A 290 -8.48 -1.68 -5.44
CA GLY A 290 -8.14 -2.29 -6.73
C GLY A 290 -9.04 -3.46 -7.10
N ILE A 291 -9.46 -4.27 -6.13
CA ILE A 291 -10.32 -5.45 -6.34
C ILE A 291 -11.78 -5.02 -6.55
N LEU A 292 -12.36 -4.27 -5.61
CA LEU A 292 -13.79 -3.93 -5.63
C LEU A 292 -14.13 -2.87 -6.68
N SER A 293 -13.16 -2.05 -7.09
CA SER A 293 -13.35 -1.09 -8.19
C SER A 293 -12.85 -1.61 -9.54
N HIS A 294 -12.47 -2.90 -9.64
CA HIS A 294 -12.10 -3.58 -10.90
C HIS A 294 -10.91 -3.00 -11.70
N PHE A 295 -10.04 -2.21 -11.07
CA PHE A 295 -8.84 -1.67 -11.72
C PHE A 295 -7.53 -2.14 -11.07
N SER A 296 -7.52 -3.35 -10.50
CA SER A 296 -6.36 -4.01 -9.90
C SER A 296 -5.09 -3.98 -10.77
N LYS A 297 -5.24 -4.11 -12.09
CA LYS A 297 -4.14 -3.98 -13.06
C LYS A 297 -3.49 -2.58 -13.00
N THR A 298 -4.30 -1.52 -12.92
CA THR A 298 -3.82 -0.14 -12.79
C THR A 298 -3.16 0.10 -11.44
N VAL A 299 -3.74 -0.43 -10.35
CA VAL A 299 -3.08 -0.38 -9.02
C VAL A 299 -1.70 -1.05 -9.08
N LEU A 300 -1.59 -2.23 -9.69
CA LEU A 300 -0.29 -2.92 -9.82
C LEU A 300 0.72 -2.14 -10.69
N LEU A 301 0.28 -1.35 -11.66
CA LEU A 301 1.17 -0.43 -12.38
C LEU A 301 1.72 0.66 -11.45
N PHE A 302 0.93 1.19 -10.51
CA PHE A 302 1.48 2.10 -9.50
C PHE A 302 2.45 1.41 -8.52
N PHE A 303 2.42 0.09 -8.43
CA PHE A 303 3.35 -0.71 -7.60
C PHE A 303 4.66 -1.10 -8.32
N ILE A 304 5.00 -0.50 -9.47
CA ILE A 304 6.23 -0.87 -10.22
C ILE A 304 7.49 -0.94 -9.35
N PRO A 305 7.80 0.06 -8.47
CA PRO A 305 8.99 -0.02 -7.62
C PRO A 305 8.94 -1.17 -6.61
N GLN A 306 7.76 -1.45 -6.05
CA GLN A 306 7.53 -2.56 -5.12
C GLN A 306 7.65 -3.91 -5.83
N ILE A 307 7.12 -4.03 -7.05
CA ILE A 307 7.26 -5.21 -7.91
C ILE A 307 8.73 -5.45 -8.23
N PHE A 308 9.46 -4.41 -8.63
CA PHE A 308 10.89 -4.50 -8.89
C PHE A 308 11.67 -4.95 -7.64
N ASN A 309 11.44 -4.29 -6.50
CA ASN A 309 12.10 -4.64 -5.24
C ASN A 309 11.80 -6.08 -4.81
N PHE A 310 10.56 -6.54 -4.97
CA PHE A 310 10.13 -7.90 -4.69
C PHE A 310 10.86 -8.90 -5.58
N ILE A 311 10.80 -8.74 -6.91
CA ILE A 311 11.45 -9.64 -7.88
C ILE A 311 12.96 -9.69 -7.63
N TYR A 312 13.60 -8.53 -7.42
CA TYR A 312 15.03 -8.45 -7.11
C TYR A 312 15.36 -9.14 -5.77
N SER A 313 14.48 -9.01 -4.77
CA SER A 313 14.60 -9.67 -3.47
C SER A 313 14.34 -11.18 -3.49
N CYS A 314 13.60 -11.71 -4.47
CA CYS A 314 13.13 -13.10 -4.50
C CYS A 314 14.23 -14.15 -4.23
N PRO A 315 15.45 -14.05 -4.82
CA PRO A 315 16.50 -15.02 -4.54
C PRO A 315 16.87 -15.11 -3.05
N GLN A 316 16.83 -13.99 -2.32
CA GLN A 316 17.05 -13.97 -0.88
C GLN A 316 15.80 -14.43 -0.11
N LEU A 317 14.62 -13.90 -0.46
CA LEU A 317 13.36 -14.24 0.23
C LEU A 317 13.03 -15.74 0.18
N PHE A 318 13.28 -16.38 -0.97
CA PHE A 318 13.08 -17.83 -1.14
C PHE A 318 14.31 -18.66 -0.73
N ARG A 319 15.32 -18.04 -0.10
CA ARG A 319 16.54 -18.68 0.40
C ARG A 319 17.32 -19.47 -0.68
N LEU A 320 17.26 -18.99 -1.93
CA LEU A 320 18.16 -19.44 -3.00
C LEU A 320 19.57 -18.88 -2.76
N VAL A 321 19.63 -17.64 -2.26
CA VAL A 321 20.81 -16.94 -1.75
C VAL A 321 20.59 -16.65 -0.26
N ASP A 322 21.65 -16.63 0.54
CA ASP A 322 21.57 -16.32 1.97
C ASP A 322 20.88 -14.96 2.20
N CYS A 323 19.89 -14.95 3.09
CA CYS A 323 19.09 -13.78 3.43
C CYS A 323 19.32 -13.41 4.89
N PRO A 324 20.00 -12.29 5.19
CA PRO A 324 20.13 -11.83 6.55
C PRO A 324 18.78 -11.35 7.09
N ARG A 325 18.65 -11.28 8.43
CA ARG A 325 17.43 -10.78 9.09
C ARG A 325 17.12 -9.33 8.67
N HIS A 326 18.14 -8.48 8.69
CA HIS A 326 18.05 -7.09 8.24
C HIS A 326 18.81 -6.93 6.93
N ARG A 327 18.12 -6.40 5.91
CA ARG A 327 18.70 -6.11 4.58
C ARG A 327 18.85 -4.61 4.34
N LEU A 328 18.79 -3.82 5.40
CA LEU A 328 18.88 -2.36 5.38
C LEU A 328 20.27 -1.92 4.92
N PRO A 329 20.40 -0.73 4.33
CA PRO A 329 21.70 -0.09 4.16
C PRO A 329 22.47 -0.02 5.48
N ARG A 330 23.79 -0.03 5.41
CA ARG A 330 24.67 0.09 6.58
C ARG A 330 24.97 1.57 6.83
N PHE A 331 24.75 2.03 8.05
CA PHE A 331 25.16 3.37 8.45
C PHE A 331 26.67 3.47 8.66
N ASN A 332 27.28 4.53 8.12
CA ASN A 332 28.67 4.91 8.33
C ASN A 332 28.71 6.20 9.18
N PRO A 333 29.06 6.11 10.48
CA PRO A 333 29.07 7.25 11.39
C PRO A 333 30.09 8.34 11.02
N SER A 334 31.20 8.01 10.35
CA SER A 334 32.24 9.00 10.05
C SER A 334 31.81 9.99 8.97
N GLU A 335 31.01 9.53 8.01
CA GLU A 335 30.49 10.37 6.92
C GLU A 335 29.04 10.80 7.13
N ASN A 336 28.34 10.25 8.13
CA ASN A 336 26.91 10.40 8.33
C ASN A 336 26.11 10.03 7.06
N LYS A 337 26.42 8.87 6.47
CA LYS A 337 25.81 8.36 5.25
C LYS A 337 25.49 6.87 5.36
N LEU A 338 24.56 6.43 4.53
CA LEU A 338 24.25 5.04 4.29
C LEU A 338 25.06 4.50 3.12
N GLU A 339 25.62 3.31 3.32
CA GLU A 339 26.29 2.50 2.31
C GLU A 339 25.47 1.24 2.03
N TYR A 340 25.62 0.65 0.84
CA TYR A 340 24.94 -0.61 0.57
C TYR A 340 25.49 -1.72 1.49
N SER A 341 24.60 -2.48 2.11
CA SER A 341 24.97 -3.62 2.94
C SER A 341 25.25 -4.86 2.09
N ARG A 342 25.98 -5.82 2.67
CA ARG A 342 26.43 -7.03 2.01
C ARG A 342 26.05 -8.28 2.78
N VAL A 343 25.98 -9.39 2.07
CA VAL A 343 25.82 -10.74 2.63
C VAL A 343 26.96 -11.62 2.14
N LYS A 344 27.46 -12.47 3.05
CA LYS A 344 28.54 -13.41 2.79
C LYS A 344 27.95 -14.80 2.57
N ILE A 345 28.28 -15.40 1.44
CA ILE A 345 27.77 -16.70 1.00
C ILE A 345 28.93 -17.69 1.00
N GLN A 346 28.77 -18.82 1.69
CA GLN A 346 29.80 -19.85 1.74
C GLN A 346 29.83 -20.69 0.45
N LYS A 347 31.04 -21.07 -0.01
CA LYS A 347 31.19 -22.02 -1.11
C LYS A 347 31.05 -23.47 -0.60
N PRO A 348 30.58 -24.41 -1.45
CA PRO A 348 30.17 -24.24 -2.84
C PRO A 348 28.74 -23.69 -2.97
N LEU A 349 28.52 -22.85 -3.99
CA LEU A 349 27.18 -22.36 -4.33
C LEU A 349 26.32 -23.47 -4.93
N LYS A 350 25.02 -23.48 -4.60
CA LYS A 350 24.04 -24.28 -5.33
C LYS A 350 23.96 -23.77 -6.78
N LYS A 351 23.81 -24.67 -7.77
CA LYS A 351 23.65 -24.31 -9.19
C LYS A 351 22.63 -23.18 -9.46
N PRO A 352 21.40 -23.20 -8.91
CA PRO A 352 20.45 -22.10 -9.13
C PRO A 352 20.94 -20.77 -8.55
N ALA A 353 21.63 -20.80 -7.41
CA ALA A 353 22.21 -19.59 -6.81
C ALA A 353 23.31 -19.01 -7.68
N SER A 354 24.20 -19.85 -8.23
CA SER A 354 25.25 -19.43 -9.18
C SER A 354 24.64 -18.76 -10.41
N PHE A 355 23.65 -19.42 -11.05
CA PHE A 355 23.00 -18.87 -12.24
C PHE A 355 22.36 -17.51 -11.99
N VAL A 356 21.66 -17.36 -10.85
CA VAL A 356 21.06 -16.07 -10.47
C VAL A 356 22.12 -14.99 -10.26
N LEU A 357 23.23 -15.32 -9.59
CA LEU A 357 24.33 -14.39 -9.37
C LEU A 357 25.01 -13.99 -10.69
N ASP A 358 25.27 -14.94 -11.58
CA ASP A 358 25.87 -14.69 -12.89
C ASP A 358 24.96 -13.78 -13.75
N LEU A 359 23.64 -14.02 -13.73
CA LEU A 359 22.66 -13.17 -14.40
C LEU A 359 22.61 -11.76 -13.78
N PHE A 360 22.58 -11.66 -12.45
CA PHE A 360 22.55 -10.36 -11.78
C PHE A 360 23.86 -9.59 -12.01
N GLU A 361 25.00 -10.27 -12.07
CA GLU A 361 26.31 -9.67 -12.36
C GLU A 361 26.33 -9.14 -13.80
N LEU A 362 25.83 -9.92 -14.77
CA LEU A 362 25.67 -9.51 -16.18
C LEU A 362 24.79 -8.26 -16.32
N LEU A 363 23.66 -8.22 -15.61
CA LEU A 363 22.75 -7.07 -15.58
C LEU A 363 23.28 -5.90 -14.73
N ARG A 364 24.46 -6.05 -14.13
CA ARG A 364 25.08 -5.09 -13.20
C ARG A 364 24.19 -4.75 -12.02
N LEU A 365 23.36 -5.69 -11.57
CA LEU A 365 22.48 -5.53 -10.41
C LEU A 365 23.17 -5.92 -9.09
N VAL A 366 24.29 -6.63 -9.17
CA VAL A 366 25.05 -7.06 -8.00
C VAL A 366 26.53 -6.76 -8.19
N LYS A 367 27.23 -6.46 -7.11
CA LYS A 367 28.69 -6.49 -7.05
C LYS A 367 29.12 -7.77 -6.35
N VAL A 368 29.94 -8.58 -7.04
CA VAL A 368 30.41 -9.87 -6.55
C VAL A 368 31.88 -9.77 -6.19
N ASP A 369 32.20 -9.89 -4.91
CA ASP A 369 33.58 -9.98 -4.42
C ASP A 369 33.91 -11.44 -4.11
N LYS A 370 34.73 -12.06 -4.96
CA LYS A 370 35.08 -13.49 -4.88
C LYS A 370 36.28 -13.70 -3.96
N GLY A 371 36.03 -14.23 -2.76
CA GLY A 371 37.08 -14.74 -1.87
C GLY A 371 37.39 -16.22 -2.12
N GLU A 372 38.39 -16.78 -1.41
CA GLU A 372 38.76 -18.20 -1.52
C GLU A 372 37.62 -19.12 -1.07
N THR A 373 37.14 -18.92 0.17
CA THR A 373 36.15 -19.78 0.85
C THR A 373 34.72 -19.26 0.78
N SER A 374 34.53 -17.99 0.40
CA SER A 374 33.22 -17.33 0.41
C SER A 374 33.14 -16.25 -0.67
N ILE A 375 31.91 -15.87 -1.00
CA ILE A 375 31.59 -14.80 -1.94
C ILE A 375 30.79 -13.75 -1.18
N GLU A 376 31.14 -12.48 -1.33
CA GLU A 376 30.38 -11.38 -0.76
C GLU A 376 29.62 -10.65 -1.86
N VAL A 377 28.32 -10.42 -1.64
CA VAL A 377 27.44 -9.70 -2.56
C VAL A 377 26.66 -8.64 -1.82
N ASN A 378 26.23 -7.57 -2.50
CA ASN A 378 25.30 -6.63 -1.89
C ASN A 378 23.93 -7.29 -1.60
N ASN A 379 23.20 -6.79 -0.60
CA ASN A 379 21.82 -7.23 -0.36
C ASN A 379 20.90 -6.83 -1.52
N PHE A 380 19.93 -7.70 -1.84
CA PHE A 380 19.07 -7.53 -3.00
C PHE A 380 17.81 -6.76 -2.63
N THR A 381 17.96 -5.44 -2.53
CA THR A 381 16.85 -4.49 -2.32
C THR A 381 17.06 -3.26 -3.19
N LEU A 382 16.00 -2.57 -3.58
CA LEU A 382 16.08 -1.32 -4.34
C LEU A 382 17.01 -0.29 -3.67
N MET A 383 16.93 -0.11 -2.36
CA MET A 383 17.78 0.86 -1.64
C MET A 383 19.28 0.54 -1.76
N ASN A 384 19.68 -0.71 -1.50
CA ASN A 384 21.07 -1.14 -1.69
C ASN A 384 21.52 -1.03 -3.15
N LEU A 385 20.64 -1.27 -4.12
CA LEU A 385 20.95 -1.09 -5.53
C LEU A 385 21.20 0.39 -5.87
N LEU A 386 20.40 1.32 -5.33
CA LEU A 386 20.60 2.76 -5.51
C LEU A 386 21.95 3.20 -4.94
N LEU A 387 22.28 2.76 -3.72
CA LEU A 387 23.57 3.05 -3.08
C LEU A 387 24.75 2.41 -3.82
N LEU A 388 24.56 1.22 -4.40
CA LEU A 388 25.58 0.60 -5.25
C LEU A 388 25.85 1.42 -6.52
N LYS A 389 24.81 2.03 -7.10
CA LYS A 389 24.92 2.77 -8.37
C LYS A 389 25.36 4.21 -8.20
N ILE A 390 24.88 4.88 -7.16
CA ILE A 390 25.09 6.32 -6.93
C ILE A 390 26.23 6.55 -5.95
N GLY A 391 26.52 5.58 -5.09
CA GLY A 391 27.45 5.70 -3.98
C GLY A 391 26.75 6.00 -2.65
N PRO A 392 27.52 6.24 -1.57
CA PRO A 392 26.98 6.51 -0.25
C PRO A 392 26.12 7.78 -0.22
N LEU A 393 24.95 7.71 0.39
CA LEU A 393 24.00 8.82 0.47
C LEU A 393 23.55 9.03 1.91
N HIS A 394 23.26 10.27 2.28
CA HIS A 394 22.57 10.57 3.53
C HIS A 394 21.17 9.94 3.52
N GLU A 395 20.68 9.46 4.68
CA GLU A 395 19.41 8.75 4.81
C GLU A 395 18.24 9.52 4.19
N ARG A 396 18.07 10.80 4.57
CA ARG A 396 17.04 11.69 3.99
C ARG A 396 17.09 11.73 2.46
N THR A 397 18.29 11.78 1.88
CA THR A 397 18.46 11.85 0.42
C THR A 397 18.06 10.53 -0.24
N LEU A 398 18.40 9.39 0.38
CA LEU A 398 17.98 8.08 -0.10
C LEU A 398 16.45 7.92 -0.02
N ALA A 399 15.83 8.36 1.08
CA ALA A 399 14.37 8.33 1.23
C ALA A 399 13.67 9.17 0.17
N ILE A 400 14.13 10.41 -0.07
CA ILE A 400 13.63 11.26 -1.16
C ILE A 400 13.81 10.58 -2.51
N LEU A 401 14.96 9.94 -2.77
CA LEU A 401 15.21 9.27 -4.03
C LEU A 401 14.25 8.10 -4.28
N VAL A 402 13.94 7.30 -3.26
CA VAL A 402 12.93 6.22 -3.35
C VAL A 402 11.55 6.81 -3.68
N VAL A 403 11.15 7.91 -3.02
CA VAL A 403 9.88 8.61 -3.31
C VAL A 403 9.87 9.20 -4.72
N VAL A 404 10.97 9.77 -5.19
CA VAL A 404 11.10 10.29 -6.56
C VAL A 404 10.98 9.16 -7.59
N ILE A 405 11.61 8.01 -7.35
CA ILE A 405 11.46 6.82 -8.21
C ILE A 405 10.00 6.37 -8.24
N GLN A 406 9.30 6.41 -7.10
CA GLN A 406 7.88 6.12 -7.03
C GLN A 406 7.04 7.09 -7.86
N ILE A 407 7.31 8.39 -7.80
CA ILE A 407 6.62 9.40 -8.62
C ILE A 407 6.88 9.15 -10.11
N LEU A 408 8.15 8.94 -10.50
CA LEU A 408 8.50 8.67 -11.89
C LEU A 408 7.84 7.38 -12.41
N ALA A 409 7.77 6.35 -11.58
CA ALA A 409 7.06 5.12 -11.91
C ALA A 409 5.55 5.36 -12.07
N SER A 410 4.92 6.16 -11.21
CA SER A 410 3.51 6.55 -11.37
C SER A 410 3.27 7.34 -12.66
N CYS A 411 4.14 8.28 -13.02
CA CYS A 411 4.07 9.00 -14.30
C CYS A 411 4.18 8.04 -15.50
N LEU A 412 5.11 7.08 -15.44
CA LEU A 412 5.23 6.04 -16.46
C LEU A 412 3.95 5.18 -16.52
N SER A 413 3.35 4.84 -15.38
CA SER A 413 2.10 4.08 -15.32
C SER A 413 0.92 4.83 -15.93
N PHE A 414 0.82 6.14 -15.70
CA PHE A 414 -0.15 6.98 -16.39
C PHE A 414 0.08 7.03 -17.90
N TYR A 415 1.34 7.17 -18.33
CA TYR A 415 1.68 7.11 -19.76
C TYR A 415 1.31 5.75 -20.38
N ILE A 416 1.60 4.64 -19.69
CA ILE A 416 1.20 3.31 -20.13
C ILE A 416 -0.34 3.20 -20.23
N ARG A 417 -1.06 3.66 -19.20
CA ARG A 417 -2.51 3.54 -19.08
C ARG A 417 -3.26 4.38 -20.11
N TYR A 418 -2.85 5.63 -20.33
CA TYR A 418 -3.59 6.58 -21.16
C TYR A 418 -3.04 6.71 -22.59
N HIS A 419 -1.78 6.36 -22.82
CA HIS A 419 -1.19 6.44 -24.16
C HIS A 419 -0.80 5.08 -24.75
N LEU A 420 -0.27 4.13 -23.98
CA LEU A 420 0.19 2.85 -24.54
C LEU A 420 -0.83 1.71 -24.45
N VAL A 421 -1.99 1.92 -23.83
CA VAL A 421 -2.98 0.87 -23.59
C VAL A 421 -3.44 0.19 -24.88
N HIS A 422 -3.48 0.90 -26.00
CA HIS A 422 -3.87 0.38 -27.31
C HIS A 422 -2.91 -0.69 -27.88
N PHE A 423 -1.66 -0.75 -27.41
CA PHE A 423 -0.73 -1.83 -27.75
C PHE A 423 -1.05 -3.13 -27.02
N PHE A 424 -1.75 -3.04 -25.88
CA PHE A 424 -2.05 -4.18 -25.02
C PHE A 424 -3.52 -4.57 -25.09
N TYR A 425 -4.43 -3.64 -25.32
CA TYR A 425 -5.87 -3.87 -25.34
C TYR A 425 -6.48 -3.12 -26.52
N GLU A 426 -7.48 -3.72 -27.17
CA GLU A 426 -8.31 -2.98 -28.10
C GLU A 426 -9.12 -1.97 -27.29
N VAL A 427 -8.87 -0.69 -27.53
CA VAL A 427 -9.71 0.39 -27.02
C VAL A 427 -11.00 0.32 -27.85
N ILE A 428 -12.12 0.04 -27.18
CA ILE A 428 -13.46 0.06 -27.80
C ILE A 428 -13.95 1.50 -27.80
#